data_AF-A0A094HJM4-F1
#
_entry.id   AF-A0A094HJM4-F1
#
_cell.length_a   1.000
_cell.length_b   1.000
_cell.length_c   1.000
_cell.angle_alpha   90.00
_cell.angle_beta   90.00
_cell.angle_gamma   90.00
#
_symmetry.space_group_name_H-M   'P 1'
#
loop_
_entity.id
_entity.type
_entity.pdbx_description
1 polymer ?
#
loop_
_entity_poly.entity_id
_entity_poly.type
_entity_poly.pdbx_seq_one_letter_code
_entity_poly.pdbx_strand_id
1 'polypeptide(L)'
;WISYACGTCPACATGADGVCFNQKISGYYTPGTFQQYVLAPSTYVTPIPAALKSEDAAPLLCAGLTSYAALRKSGAQSGQFVVISGAGGGLGHLAIQIGARGMGLRMIGIDHGSKEALVKESGAEAFFDVTKFDDAALAAEVKKVTGGLGAHAYCGVGGGESEGGGGGVGVGGEGAGVDAFEGGEVGEVDGGV
;
A
#
# COMPACT_ATOMS: atom_id res chain seq x y z
N TRP A 1 10.44 3.25 11.71
CA TRP A 1 9.65 4.45 11.40
C TRP A 1 10.50 5.70 11.59
N ILE A 2 10.02 6.83 11.08
CA ILE A 2 10.68 8.15 11.21
C ILE A 2 10.43 8.68 12.63
N SER A 3 11.46 8.77 13.45
CA SER A 3 11.37 9.31 14.81
C SER A 3 11.45 10.84 14.84
N TYR A 4 11.91 11.48 13.78
CA TYR A 4 12.02 12.93 13.67
C TYR A 4 12.09 13.36 12.20
N ALA A 5 11.38 14.44 11.86
CA ALA A 5 11.62 15.24 10.65
C ALA A 5 11.89 16.71 11.04
N CYS A 6 12.63 17.43 10.19
CA CYS A 6 13.12 18.77 10.54
C CYS A 6 12.08 19.88 10.49
N GLY A 7 10.95 19.68 9.81
CA GLY A 7 9.88 20.68 9.69
C GLY A 7 10.20 21.88 8.79
N THR A 8 11.42 22.00 8.27
CA THR A 8 11.89 23.22 7.58
C THR A 8 12.44 22.98 6.18
N CYS A 9 12.76 21.74 5.79
CA CYS A 9 13.23 21.45 4.44
C CYS A 9 12.08 21.52 3.42
N PRO A 10 12.37 21.61 2.10
CA PRO A 10 11.33 21.70 1.07
C PRO A 10 10.26 20.62 1.16
N ALA A 11 10.64 19.36 1.43
CA ALA A 11 9.69 18.26 1.61
C ALA A 11 8.81 18.45 2.86
N CYS A 12 9.37 18.92 3.98
CA CYS A 12 8.58 19.20 5.17
C CYS A 12 7.63 20.39 4.96
N ALA A 13 8.07 21.41 4.23
CA ALA A 13 7.27 22.62 3.96
C ALA A 13 6.01 22.32 3.13
N THR A 14 6.03 21.26 2.32
CA THR A 14 4.86 20.79 1.54
C THR A 14 4.05 19.71 2.26
N GLY A 15 4.38 19.38 3.51
CA GLY A 15 3.71 18.31 4.27
C GLY A 15 4.12 16.90 3.87
N ALA A 16 5.17 16.74 3.06
CA ALA A 16 5.78 15.46 2.70
C ALA A 16 6.95 15.12 3.65
N ASP A 17 6.72 15.25 4.96
CA ASP A 17 7.73 15.00 6.00
C ASP A 17 8.26 13.56 6.01
N GLY A 18 7.48 12.62 5.48
CA GLY A 18 7.88 11.23 5.24
C GLY A 18 9.11 11.04 4.33
N VAL A 19 9.48 12.04 3.53
CA VAL A 19 10.69 12.03 2.69
C VAL A 19 11.68 13.13 3.07
N CYS A 20 11.65 13.57 4.33
CA CYS A 20 12.55 14.60 4.85
C CYS A 20 14.03 14.19 4.72
N PHE A 21 14.86 15.07 4.15
CA PHE A 21 16.31 14.86 3.99
C PHE A 21 17.07 14.73 5.31
N ASN A 22 16.57 15.41 6.36
CA ASN A 22 17.16 15.42 7.69
C ASN A 22 16.41 14.47 8.65
N GLN A 23 15.70 13.47 8.12
CA GLN A 23 14.92 12.55 8.94
C GLN A 23 15.83 11.69 9.83
N LYS A 24 15.34 11.34 11.01
CA LYS A 24 15.98 10.33 11.86
C LYS A 24 15.10 9.10 11.92
N ILE A 25 15.70 7.94 11.72
CA ILE A 25 15.03 6.65 11.77
C ILE A 25 15.19 6.03 13.16
N SER A 26 14.05 5.63 13.75
CA SER A 26 14.00 4.84 14.98
C SER A 26 14.73 3.51 14.80
N GLY A 27 15.53 3.11 15.80
CA GLY A 27 16.39 1.93 15.76
C GLY A 27 17.79 2.17 15.19
N TYR A 28 18.01 3.23 14.41
CA TYR A 28 19.33 3.59 13.88
C TYR A 28 19.94 4.79 14.62
N TYR A 29 19.22 5.90 14.68
CA TYR A 29 19.68 7.15 15.34
C TYR A 29 19.19 7.30 16.77
N THR A 30 18.21 6.48 17.16
CA THR A 30 17.55 6.49 18.48
C THR A 30 17.20 5.04 18.84
N PRO A 31 17.12 4.67 20.13
CA PRO A 31 16.72 3.32 20.52
C PRO A 31 15.38 2.91 19.89
N GLY A 32 15.31 1.65 19.41
CA GLY A 32 14.11 1.09 18.80
C GLY A 32 13.03 0.71 19.81
N THR A 33 12.06 -0.10 19.41
CA THR A 33 10.84 -0.34 20.20
C THR A 33 10.65 -1.76 20.71
N PHE A 34 11.67 -2.60 20.59
CA PHE A 34 11.73 -3.88 21.30
C PHE A 34 12.24 -3.69 22.73
N GLN A 35 11.49 -2.91 23.50
CA GLN A 35 11.76 -2.56 24.89
C GLN A 35 10.46 -2.15 25.59
N GLN A 36 10.45 -2.15 26.93
CA GLN A 36 9.24 -1.82 27.71
C GLN A 36 8.86 -0.34 27.64
N TYR A 37 9.83 0.54 27.39
CA TYR A 37 9.64 2.00 27.33
C TYR A 37 10.48 2.60 26.22
N VAL A 38 9.95 3.61 25.52
CA VAL A 38 10.69 4.36 24.49
C VAL A 38 10.39 5.85 24.62
N LEU A 39 11.37 6.69 24.30
CA LEU A 39 11.18 8.13 24.16
C LEU A 39 10.82 8.45 22.70
N ALA A 40 9.70 9.14 22.50
CA ALA A 40 9.25 9.57 21.19
C ALA A 40 8.85 11.05 21.23
N PRO A 41 9.15 11.85 20.19
CA PRO A 41 8.66 13.21 20.11
C PRO A 41 7.13 13.25 20.10
N SER A 42 6.54 14.20 20.82
CA SER A 42 5.09 14.37 20.91
C SER A 42 4.42 14.64 19.56
N THR A 43 5.16 15.14 18.58
CA THR A 43 4.69 15.38 17.21
C THR A 43 4.54 14.10 16.38
N TYR A 44 5.18 13.00 16.79
CA TYR A 44 5.18 11.70 16.08
C TYR A 44 4.48 10.59 16.89
N VAL A 45 3.67 10.95 17.87
CA VAL A 45 2.83 10.02 18.62
C VAL A 45 1.35 10.37 18.43
N THR A 46 0.54 9.34 18.14
CA THR A 46 -0.90 9.48 17.96
C THR A 46 -1.62 8.76 19.10
N PRO A 47 -2.61 9.40 19.76
CA PRO A 47 -3.40 8.74 20.79
C PRO A 47 -4.14 7.52 20.22
N ILE A 48 -4.00 6.37 20.87
CA ILE A 48 -4.77 5.16 20.53
C ILE A 48 -6.15 5.29 21.20
N PRO A 49 -7.26 5.17 20.46
CA PRO A 49 -8.60 5.19 21.06
C PRO A 49 -8.76 4.10 22.11
N ALA A 50 -9.42 4.38 23.24
CA ALA A 50 -9.57 3.44 24.34
C ALA A 50 -10.32 2.14 23.97
N ALA A 51 -11.15 2.17 22.92
CA ALA A 51 -11.86 1.01 22.41
C ALA A 51 -10.97 0.05 21.58
N LEU A 52 -9.77 0.48 21.18
CA LEU A 52 -8.85 -0.30 20.37
C LEU A 52 -7.69 -0.80 21.24
N LYS A 53 -7.50 -2.11 21.30
CA LYS A 53 -6.37 -2.68 22.05
C LYS A 53 -5.05 -2.32 21.38
N SER A 54 -4.01 -2.08 22.17
CA SER A 54 -2.68 -1.71 21.67
C SER A 54 -2.07 -2.79 20.75
N GLU A 55 -2.35 -4.07 21.01
CA GLU A 55 -1.90 -5.21 20.19
C GLU A 55 -2.48 -5.18 18.77
N ASP A 56 -3.70 -4.67 18.61
CA ASP A 56 -4.35 -4.49 17.30
C ASP A 56 -3.95 -3.16 16.65
N ALA A 57 -3.70 -2.12 17.44
CA ALA A 57 -3.30 -0.80 16.94
C ALA A 57 -1.88 -0.79 16.35
N ALA A 58 -0.95 -1.53 16.97
CA ALA A 58 0.45 -1.57 16.55
C ALA A 58 0.65 -1.94 15.06
N PRO A 59 0.07 -3.04 14.52
CA PRO A 59 0.21 -3.39 13.11
C PRO A 59 -0.50 -2.38 12.18
N LEU A 60 -1.58 -1.73 12.62
CA LEU A 60 -2.25 -0.69 11.84
C LEU A 60 -1.38 0.55 11.66
N LEU A 61 -0.59 0.93 12.66
CA LEU A 61 0.34 2.07 12.57
C LEU A 61 1.56 1.80 11.68
N CYS A 62 1.86 0.53 11.37
CA CYS A 62 2.94 0.15 10.46
C CYS A 62 2.40 -0.16 9.06
N ALA A 63 1.76 -1.32 8.91
CA ALA A 63 1.27 -1.80 7.63
C ALA A 63 -0.04 -1.11 7.24
N GLY A 64 -0.93 -0.83 8.19
CA GLY A 64 -2.22 -0.21 7.91
C GLY A 64 -2.11 1.20 7.32
N LEU A 65 -1.33 2.09 7.93
CA LEU A 65 -1.08 3.45 7.41
C LEU A 65 -0.41 3.42 6.04
N THR A 66 0.54 2.50 5.83
CA THR A 66 1.20 2.33 4.53
C THR A 66 0.20 1.91 3.46
N SER A 67 -0.64 0.91 3.73
CA SER A 67 -1.68 0.45 2.83
C SER A 67 -2.73 1.53 2.55
N TYR A 68 -3.17 2.26 3.58
CA TYR A 68 -4.11 3.36 3.43
C TYR A 68 -3.53 4.50 2.57
N ALA A 69 -2.28 4.89 2.81
CA ALA A 69 -1.61 5.93 2.03
C ALA A 69 -1.48 5.52 0.56
N ALA A 70 -1.16 4.25 0.27
CA ALA A 70 -1.10 3.73 -1.09
C ALA A 70 -2.47 3.79 -1.79
N LEU A 71 -3.54 3.34 -1.12
CA LEU A 71 -4.90 3.42 -1.66
C LEU A 71 -5.39 4.86 -1.85
N ARG A 72 -4.96 5.80 -1.01
CA ARG A 72 -5.27 7.22 -1.21
C ARG A 72 -4.53 7.81 -2.39
N LYS A 73 -3.25 7.47 -2.55
CA LYS A 73 -2.40 7.95 -3.65
C LYS A 73 -2.81 7.37 -5.00
N SER A 74 -3.48 6.21 -5.01
CA SER A 74 -3.95 5.60 -6.26
C SER A 74 -5.09 6.37 -6.94
N GLY A 75 -5.70 7.34 -6.25
CA GLY A 75 -6.81 8.12 -6.79
C GLY A 75 -8.12 7.32 -7.00
N ALA A 76 -8.13 6.03 -6.66
CA ALA A 76 -9.28 5.16 -6.85
C ALA A 76 -10.49 5.64 -6.03
N GLN A 77 -11.64 5.69 -6.69
CA GLN A 77 -12.92 6.12 -6.14
C GLN A 77 -13.79 4.92 -5.76
N SER A 78 -14.77 5.16 -4.88
CA SER A 78 -15.72 4.11 -4.49
C SER A 78 -16.40 3.47 -5.70
N GLY A 79 -16.54 2.14 -5.66
CA GLY A 79 -17.06 1.32 -6.76
C GLY A 79 -16.02 0.92 -7.81
N GLN A 80 -14.83 1.54 -7.82
CA GLN A 80 -13.76 1.20 -8.75
C GLN A 80 -12.98 -0.04 -8.30
N PHE A 81 -12.43 -0.75 -9.29
CA PHE A 81 -11.64 -1.95 -9.05
C PHE A 81 -10.17 -1.63 -8.74
N VAL A 82 -9.65 -2.23 -7.69
CA VAL A 82 -8.24 -2.11 -7.28
C VAL A 82 -7.65 -3.51 -7.11
N VAL A 83 -6.50 -3.73 -7.76
CA VAL A 83 -5.75 -4.99 -7.68
C VAL A 83 -4.64 -4.85 -6.66
N ILE A 84 -4.56 -5.81 -5.73
CA ILE A 84 -3.49 -5.93 -4.74
C ILE A 84 -2.68 -7.18 -5.03
N SER A 85 -1.39 -7.02 -5.32
CA SER A 85 -0.43 -8.14 -5.35
C SER A 85 0.17 -8.34 -3.96
N GLY A 86 0.38 -9.60 -3.56
CA GLY A 86 0.74 -9.96 -2.18
C GLY A 86 -0.44 -9.79 -1.21
N ALA A 87 -1.66 -10.05 -1.70
CA ALA A 87 -2.92 -9.82 -0.99
C ALA A 87 -3.04 -10.55 0.36
N GLY A 88 -2.40 -11.70 0.52
CA GLY A 88 -2.38 -12.48 1.76
C GLY A 88 -1.24 -12.12 2.72
N GLY A 89 -0.36 -11.19 2.33
CA GLY A 89 0.74 -10.69 3.15
C GLY A 89 0.30 -9.63 4.16
N GLY A 90 1.23 -9.18 5.02
CA GLY A 90 0.94 -8.25 6.13
C GLY A 90 0.32 -6.90 5.72
N LEU A 91 0.71 -6.35 4.56
CA LEU A 91 0.13 -5.12 4.04
C LEU A 91 -1.13 -5.38 3.20
N GLY A 92 -1.10 -6.45 2.39
CA GLY A 92 -2.15 -6.74 1.39
C GLY A 92 -3.50 -7.00 2.03
N HIS A 93 -3.57 -7.83 3.07
CA HIS A 93 -4.85 -8.17 3.69
C HIS A 93 -5.47 -6.96 4.41
N LEU A 94 -4.63 -6.07 4.97
CA LEU A 94 -5.07 -4.79 5.52
C LEU A 94 -5.53 -3.83 4.42
N ALA A 95 -4.82 -3.76 3.29
CA ALA A 95 -5.22 -2.95 2.14
C ALA A 95 -6.60 -3.38 1.62
N ILE A 96 -6.87 -4.68 1.54
CA ILE A 96 -8.16 -5.21 1.12
C ILE A 96 -9.25 -4.83 2.11
N GLN A 97 -9.03 -4.99 3.42
CA GLN A 97 -10.01 -4.60 4.43
C GLN A 97 -10.30 -3.09 4.41
N ILE A 98 -9.26 -2.26 4.33
CA ILE A 98 -9.39 -0.79 4.28
C ILE A 98 -10.11 -0.36 3.01
N GLY A 99 -9.71 -0.91 1.85
CA GLY A 99 -10.30 -0.62 0.56
C GLY A 99 -11.76 -1.05 0.48
N ALA A 100 -12.06 -2.32 0.77
CA ALA A 100 -13.39 -2.88 0.64
C ALA A 100 -14.37 -2.31 1.68
N ARG A 101 -13.98 -2.28 2.95
CA ARG A 101 -14.90 -1.96 4.07
C ARG A 101 -14.87 -0.49 4.45
N GLY A 102 -13.73 0.18 4.28
CA GLY A 102 -13.54 1.58 4.67
C GLY A 102 -13.74 2.58 3.54
N MET A 103 -13.30 2.23 2.32
CA MET A 103 -13.30 3.14 1.16
C MET A 103 -14.35 2.78 0.10
N GLY A 104 -14.98 1.59 0.22
CA GLY A 104 -15.97 1.10 -0.74
C GLY A 104 -15.38 0.81 -2.13
N LEU A 105 -14.12 0.39 -2.18
CA LEU A 105 -13.44 -0.06 -3.39
C LEU A 105 -13.75 -1.54 -3.67
N ARG A 106 -13.68 -1.95 -4.93
CA ARG A 106 -13.86 -3.35 -5.34
C ARG A 106 -12.50 -4.02 -5.42
N MET A 107 -12.17 -4.82 -4.41
CA MET A 107 -10.82 -5.34 -4.24
C MET A 107 -10.63 -6.67 -4.97
N ILE A 108 -9.54 -6.78 -5.72
CA ILE A 108 -9.08 -8.01 -6.35
C ILE A 108 -7.73 -8.37 -5.72
N GLY A 109 -7.61 -9.58 -5.18
CA GLY A 109 -6.38 -10.06 -4.56
C GLY A 109 -5.61 -11.03 -5.44
N ILE A 110 -4.29 -10.89 -5.48
CA ILE A 110 -3.37 -11.80 -6.16
C ILE A 110 -2.33 -12.27 -5.15
N ASP A 111 -2.24 -13.58 -4.93
CA ASP A 111 -1.25 -14.20 -4.03
C ASP A 111 -1.13 -15.69 -4.34
N HIS A 112 -0.31 -16.41 -3.59
CA HIS A 112 -0.25 -17.87 -3.58
C HIS A 112 -1.59 -18.47 -3.10
N GLY A 113 -2.03 -19.55 -3.74
CA GLY A 113 -3.34 -20.17 -3.48
C GLY A 113 -3.63 -20.54 -2.02
N SER A 114 -2.61 -20.83 -1.20
CA SER A 114 -2.78 -21.09 0.24
C SER A 114 -3.34 -19.91 1.03
N LYS A 115 -3.34 -18.69 0.46
CA LYS A 115 -3.83 -17.46 1.08
C LYS A 115 -5.25 -17.07 0.67
N GLU A 116 -5.88 -17.83 -0.24
CA GLU A 116 -7.18 -17.50 -0.82
C GLU A 116 -8.26 -17.22 0.24
N ALA A 117 -8.36 -18.08 1.27
CA ALA A 117 -9.37 -17.95 2.32
C ALA A 117 -9.24 -16.62 3.07
N LEU A 118 -8.02 -16.26 3.49
CA LEU A 118 -7.74 -15.01 4.20
C LEU A 118 -8.07 -13.79 3.34
N VAL A 119 -7.73 -13.85 2.05
CA VAL A 119 -7.94 -12.74 1.11
C VAL A 119 -9.43 -12.51 0.87
N LYS A 120 -10.19 -13.58 0.67
CA LYS A 120 -11.65 -13.51 0.53
C LYS A 120 -12.32 -13.03 1.82
N GLU A 121 -11.93 -13.55 2.97
CA GLU A 121 -12.43 -13.10 4.28
C GLU A 121 -12.16 -11.60 4.51
N SER A 122 -11.00 -11.12 4.07
CA SER A 122 -10.62 -9.71 4.15
C SER A 122 -11.52 -8.78 3.33
N GLY A 123 -12.30 -9.32 2.39
CA GLY A 123 -13.26 -8.56 1.57
C GLY A 123 -12.88 -8.46 0.09
N ALA A 124 -11.98 -9.31 -0.41
CA ALA A 124 -11.72 -9.38 -1.84
C ALA A 124 -12.93 -9.97 -2.58
N GLU A 125 -13.32 -9.33 -3.68
CA GLU A 125 -14.38 -9.80 -4.56
C GLU A 125 -13.89 -10.94 -5.46
N ALA A 126 -12.63 -10.87 -5.89
CA ALA A 126 -11.97 -11.90 -6.67
C ALA A 126 -10.57 -12.21 -6.13
N PHE A 127 -10.13 -13.44 -6.32
CA PHE A 127 -8.81 -13.91 -5.94
C PHE A 127 -8.18 -14.68 -7.11
N PHE A 128 -6.91 -14.41 -7.39
CA PHE A 128 -6.13 -15.13 -8.40
C PHE A 128 -4.85 -15.70 -7.80
N ASP A 129 -4.63 -16.98 -8.07
CA ASP A 129 -3.45 -17.72 -7.63
C ASP A 129 -2.30 -17.49 -8.60
N VAL A 130 -1.26 -16.78 -8.16
CA VAL A 130 -0.10 -16.43 -9.00
C VAL A 130 0.61 -17.66 -9.58
N THR A 131 0.43 -18.86 -9.00
CA THR A 131 1.06 -20.09 -9.50
C THR A 131 0.32 -20.74 -10.67
N LYS A 132 -0.91 -20.30 -10.95
CA LYS A 132 -1.79 -20.90 -11.96
C LYS A 132 -1.90 -20.09 -13.25
N PHE A 133 -1.36 -18.88 -13.27
CA PHE A 133 -1.44 -17.95 -14.39
C PHE A 133 -0.05 -17.41 -14.70
N ASP A 134 0.21 -17.19 -15.99
CA ASP A 134 1.25 -16.25 -16.40
C ASP A 134 0.67 -14.82 -16.41
N ASP A 135 1.53 -13.83 -16.63
CA ASP A 135 1.17 -12.41 -16.55
C ASP A 135 0.06 -12.04 -17.55
N ALA A 136 0.12 -12.59 -18.78
CA ALA A 136 -0.86 -12.34 -19.82
C ALA A 136 -2.23 -12.95 -19.49
N ALA A 137 -2.27 -14.20 -19.01
CA ALA A 137 -3.50 -14.87 -18.60
C ALA A 137 -4.13 -14.20 -17.38
N LEU A 138 -3.31 -13.75 -16.43
CA LEU A 138 -3.76 -13.04 -15.23
C LEU A 138 -4.41 -11.69 -15.60
N ALA A 139 -3.79 -10.92 -16.49
CA ALA A 139 -4.36 -9.67 -16.99
C ALA A 139 -5.70 -9.90 -17.72
N ALA A 140 -5.82 -10.99 -18.50
CA ALA A 140 -7.06 -11.35 -19.18
C ALA A 140 -8.19 -11.70 -18.19
N GLU A 141 -7.90 -12.46 -17.13
CA GLU A 141 -8.88 -12.81 -16.10
C GLU A 141 -9.31 -11.58 -15.27
N VAL A 142 -8.39 -10.68 -14.94
CA VAL A 142 -8.73 -9.39 -14.30
C VAL A 142 -9.64 -8.56 -15.21
N LYS A 143 -9.34 -8.45 -16.50
CA LYS A 143 -10.23 -7.76 -17.46
C LYS A 143 -11.62 -8.40 -17.49
N LYS A 144 -11.71 -9.73 -17.46
CA LYS A 144 -13.00 -10.43 -17.46
C LYS A 144 -13.84 -10.12 -16.21
N VAL A 145 -13.25 -10.11 -15.02
CA VAL A 145 -13.95 -9.78 -13.77
C VAL A 145 -14.37 -8.31 -13.72
N THR A 146 -13.59 -7.42 -14.35
CA THR A 146 -13.85 -5.98 -14.39
C THR A 146 -14.77 -5.55 -15.54
N GLY A 147 -15.40 -6.48 -16.26
CA GLY A 147 -16.30 -6.16 -17.37
C GLY A 147 -15.60 -5.67 -18.64
N GLY A 148 -14.32 -5.99 -18.80
CA GLY A 148 -13.49 -5.69 -19.98
C GLY A 148 -12.65 -4.42 -19.86
N LEU A 149 -12.88 -3.59 -18.83
CA LEU A 149 -12.23 -2.28 -18.69
C LEU A 149 -10.86 -2.34 -18.00
N GLY A 150 -10.60 -3.37 -17.20
CA GLY A 150 -9.38 -3.47 -16.39
C GLY A 150 -9.52 -2.83 -15.01
N ALA A 151 -8.45 -2.93 -14.21
CA ALA A 151 -8.40 -2.33 -12.89
C ALA A 151 -8.12 -0.83 -12.99
N HIS A 152 -8.69 -0.05 -12.08
CA HIS A 152 -8.47 1.40 -12.05
C HIS A 152 -7.16 1.76 -11.34
N ALA A 153 -6.71 0.90 -10.44
CA ALA A 153 -5.44 1.02 -9.77
C ALA A 153 -4.82 -0.35 -9.49
N TYR A 154 -3.49 -0.37 -9.46
CA TYR A 154 -2.70 -1.50 -9.02
C TYR A 154 -1.83 -1.07 -7.83
N CYS A 155 -1.82 -1.89 -6.78
CA CYS A 155 -0.92 -1.72 -5.64
C CYS A 155 -0.14 -3.01 -5.42
N GLY A 156 1.17 -2.95 -5.68
CA GLY A 156 2.08 -4.08 -5.49
C GLY A 156 2.72 -4.07 -4.11
N VAL A 157 2.70 -5.21 -3.41
CA VAL A 157 3.49 -5.44 -2.18
C VAL A 157 4.65 -6.37 -2.54
N GLY A 158 5.65 -5.83 -3.22
CA GLY A 158 6.84 -6.59 -3.66
C GLY A 158 7.76 -5.72 -4.50
N GLY A 159 9.07 -5.93 -4.38
CA GLY A 159 10.09 -5.21 -5.14
C GLY A 159 10.11 -5.62 -6.61
N GLY A 160 9.06 -5.26 -7.35
CA GLY A 160 9.24 -4.96 -8.77
C GLY A 160 10.12 -3.73 -8.89
N GLU A 161 11.05 -3.73 -9.84
CA GLU A 161 11.94 -2.61 -10.15
C GLU A 161 11.13 -1.38 -10.60
N SER A 162 10.50 -0.69 -9.66
CA SER A 162 10.28 0.75 -9.76
C SER A 162 11.56 1.40 -9.25
N GLU A 163 12.28 2.11 -10.12
CA GLU A 163 13.52 2.82 -9.77
C GLU A 163 13.33 3.64 -8.49
N GLY A 164 13.93 3.15 -7.39
CA GLY A 164 13.71 3.70 -6.06
C GLY A 164 13.94 2.64 -5.00
N GLY A 165 15.21 2.28 -4.77
CA GLY A 165 15.63 1.29 -3.77
C GLY A 165 15.02 1.56 -2.38
N GLY A 166 14.03 0.75 -2.02
CA GLY A 166 13.41 0.70 -0.70
C GLY A 166 12.17 -0.19 -0.78
N GLY A 167 12.03 -1.18 0.10
CA GLY A 167 10.83 -2.02 0.16
C GLY A 167 9.60 -1.16 0.48
N GLY A 168 8.90 -0.73 -0.57
CA GLY A 168 7.75 0.17 -0.53
C GLY A 168 6.57 -0.41 -1.31
N VAL A 169 5.38 0.13 -1.04
CA VAL A 169 4.19 -0.15 -1.86
C VAL A 169 4.26 0.72 -3.11
N GLY A 170 4.39 0.09 -4.27
CA GLY A 170 4.26 0.75 -5.55
C GLY A 170 2.79 0.98 -5.88
N VAL A 171 2.42 2.21 -6.20
CA VAL A 171 1.09 2.56 -6.70
C VAL A 171 1.22 2.86 -8.18
N GLY A 172 0.65 2.01 -9.03
CA GLY A 172 0.52 2.28 -10.46
C GLY A 172 -0.86 2.83 -10.77
N GLY A 173 -0.94 4.02 -11.38
CA GLY A 173 -2.13 4.42 -12.13
C GLY A 173 -2.33 5.92 -12.40
N GLU A 174 -2.10 6.33 -13.65
CA GLU A 174 -3.14 6.88 -14.53
C GLU A 174 -3.08 6.05 -15.82
N GLY A 175 -4.17 5.38 -16.22
CA GLY A 175 -4.21 4.58 -17.45
C GLY A 175 -3.72 3.12 -17.37
N ALA A 176 -3.76 2.45 -16.21
CA ALA A 176 -3.30 1.06 -16.03
C ALA A 176 -4.22 0.01 -16.71
N GLY A 177 -4.38 0.07 -18.03
CA GLY A 177 -4.81 -1.06 -18.84
C GLY A 177 -3.57 -1.83 -19.27
N VAL A 178 -3.46 -3.12 -18.92
CA VAL A 178 -2.41 -4.09 -19.36
C VAL A 178 -0.93 -3.75 -19.10
N ASP A 179 -0.53 -2.47 -19.08
CA ASP A 179 0.85 -2.01 -19.03
C ASP A 179 1.52 -2.20 -17.66
N ALA A 180 0.77 -2.57 -16.62
CA ALA A 180 1.37 -2.95 -15.33
C ALA A 180 1.98 -4.37 -15.34
N PHE A 181 1.70 -5.17 -16.38
CA PHE A 181 2.18 -6.56 -16.52
C PHE A 181 3.13 -6.75 -17.70
N GLU A 182 3.17 -5.83 -18.66
CA GLU A 182 4.22 -5.75 -19.68
C GLU A 182 5.19 -4.66 -19.25
N GLY A 183 6.45 -4.98 -18.91
CA GLY A 183 7.43 -4.04 -18.36
C GLY A 183 7.66 -2.79 -19.21
N GLY A 184 6.80 -1.78 -19.05
CA GLY A 184 6.75 -0.56 -19.83
C GLY A 184 6.85 0.67 -18.92
N GLU A 185 7.74 1.56 -19.33
CA GLU A 185 8.12 2.85 -18.77
C GLU A 185 7.00 3.57 -18.00
N VAL A 186 7.29 3.88 -16.73
CA VAL A 186 6.56 4.90 -15.97
C VAL A 186 6.73 6.23 -16.70
N GLY A 187 5.64 6.67 -17.35
CA GLY A 187 5.59 7.99 -17.97
C GLY A 187 5.99 9.07 -16.97
N GLU A 188 7.02 9.82 -17.35
CA GLU A 188 7.51 11.01 -16.66
C GLU A 188 6.34 11.98 -16.46
N VAL A 189 6.00 12.26 -15.19
CA VAL A 189 5.10 13.37 -14.87
C VAL A 189 5.88 14.67 -15.08
N ASP A 190 5.79 15.20 -16.29
CA ASP A 190 6.26 16.55 -16.61
C ASP A 190 5.63 17.54 -15.61
N GLY A 191 6.47 18.12 -14.77
CA GLY A 191 6.13 19.21 -13.88
C GLY A 191 5.79 20.46 -14.68
N GLY A 192 4.55 20.53 -15.17
CA GLY A 192 3.97 21.68 -15.84
C GLY A 192 3.06 22.48 -14.90
N VAL A 193 3.61 23.62 -14.46
CA VAL A 193 3.01 24.83 -13.84
C VAL A 193 2.63 24.78 -12.36
#